data_AF-A0A6A4YU53-F1
#
_entry.id   AF-A0A6A4YU53-F1
#
_cell.length_a   1.000
_cell.length_b   1.000
_cell.length_c   1.000
_cell.angle_alpha   90.00
_cell.angle_beta   90.00
_cell.angle_gamma   90.00
#
_symmetry.space_group_name_H-M   'P 1'
#
loop_
_entity.id
_entity.type
_entity.pdbx_description
1 polymer ?
#
loop_
_entity_poly.entity_id
_entity_poly.type
_entity_poly.pdbx_seq_one_letter_code
_entity_poly.pdbx_strand_id
1 'polypeptide(L)'
;MYAKLLECSVGGELPYGVLTSIAKRFHCHPRTVKRLWDQGRLSERSNGGVAVVASNIKGNSGRPRLRTNEEIEAAVKAVPQFNRQTLRSLEAQSKIPKTTLFQHIKEVRTLKGRSSYIKPLLTDDNKAMRLEFAKSFLRPSSKGGHLFTSMRDIVHIDEKWFFLTKVKRKFYVYEDEEMAHRGAKSKKFITKVMFLAAVARPRFDHNKKVVFDGKIGVWPFVEVVAAQRTSKNRPKGTLIQVPENVNGDVYEAMVLGKVVPAILECFPVGDLERGVFIQHDNASPHRRVTTALLRKEGVSNVTMLNQPPNSPDFNILDLGFFNAIQSLQYQKCTRSIGELIEAVENAFVELPVDTVSKTFITLQKVMQLSIEEHGSNNFKLPHMNKEATIADLTSFNVRCDSSTLVNSQEQVESVLV
;
A
#
# COMPACT_ATOMS: atom_id res chain seq x y z
N MET A 1 -6.97 -38.75 39.73
CA MET A 1 -6.42 -40.09 40.08
C MET A 1 -5.64 -40.07 41.40
N TYR A 2 -4.60 -39.24 41.55
CA TYR A 2 -3.78 -39.21 42.78
C TYR A 2 -4.53 -38.82 44.07
N ALA A 3 -5.41 -37.82 44.03
CA ALA A 3 -6.25 -37.44 45.19
C ALA A 3 -7.06 -38.63 45.73
N LYS A 4 -7.58 -39.49 44.85
CA LYS A 4 -8.33 -40.70 45.26
C LYS A 4 -7.45 -41.76 45.91
N LEU A 5 -6.17 -41.83 45.52
CA LEU A 5 -5.20 -42.70 46.19
C LEU A 5 -4.90 -42.20 47.61
N LEU A 6 -4.81 -40.88 47.81
CA LEU A 6 -4.63 -40.28 49.14
C LEU A 6 -5.83 -40.57 50.06
N GLU A 7 -7.06 -40.40 49.55
CA GLU A 7 -8.29 -40.72 50.32
C GLU A 7 -8.37 -42.20 50.75
N CYS A 8 -7.79 -43.10 49.97
CA CYS A 8 -7.76 -44.53 50.26
C CYS A 8 -6.49 -44.98 51.01
N SER A 9 -5.57 -44.06 51.31
CA SER A 9 -4.34 -44.37 52.03
C SER A 9 -4.59 -44.40 53.53
N VAL A 10 -4.03 -45.41 54.21
CA VAL A 10 -4.06 -45.55 55.67
C VAL A 10 -2.63 -45.59 56.17
N GLY A 11 -2.27 -44.69 57.10
CA GLY A 11 -0.89 -44.61 57.63
C GLY A 11 0.19 -44.26 56.59
N GLY A 12 -0.20 -43.70 55.43
CA GLY A 12 0.72 -43.40 54.33
C GLY A 12 1.01 -44.58 53.39
N GLU A 13 0.31 -45.70 53.55
CA GLU A 13 0.36 -46.87 52.68
C GLU A 13 -1.00 -47.12 51.99
N LEU A 14 -0.98 -47.84 50.87
CA LEU A 14 -2.19 -48.23 50.14
C LEU A 14 -2.58 -49.67 50.51
N PRO A 15 -3.81 -49.90 51.02
CA PRO A 15 -4.32 -51.24 51.28
C PRO A 15 -4.34 -52.14 50.03
N TYR A 16 -4.30 -53.45 50.27
CA TYR A 16 -4.33 -54.46 49.21
C TYR A 16 -5.59 -54.29 48.32
N GLY A 17 -5.40 -54.35 47.00
CA GLY A 17 -6.48 -54.24 46.01
C GLY A 17 -6.87 -52.79 45.61
N VAL A 18 -6.43 -51.77 46.34
CA VAL A 18 -6.76 -50.35 46.04
C VAL A 18 -6.22 -49.92 44.67
N LEU A 19 -4.97 -50.31 44.34
CA LEU A 19 -4.38 -50.01 43.03
C LEU A 19 -5.20 -50.60 41.88
N THR A 20 -5.68 -51.84 42.02
CA THR A 20 -6.48 -52.53 41.00
C THR A 20 -7.88 -51.93 40.88
N SER A 21 -8.49 -51.55 42.01
CA SER A 21 -9.80 -50.88 42.04
C SER A 21 -9.76 -49.51 41.36
N ILE A 22 -8.74 -48.69 41.70
CA ILE A 22 -8.54 -47.37 41.08
C ILE A 22 -8.16 -47.52 39.60
N ALA A 23 -7.35 -48.50 39.24
CA ALA A 23 -7.00 -48.79 37.86
C ALA A 23 -8.23 -49.13 37.00
N LYS A 24 -9.13 -49.98 37.51
CA LYS A 24 -10.42 -50.28 36.86
C LYS A 24 -11.28 -49.02 36.72
N ARG A 25 -11.38 -48.20 37.76
CA ARG A 25 -12.18 -46.97 37.77
C ARG A 25 -11.72 -45.93 36.75
N PHE A 26 -10.40 -45.80 36.54
CA PHE A 26 -9.83 -44.85 35.59
C PHE A 26 -9.39 -45.49 34.27
N HIS A 27 -9.83 -46.72 33.99
CA HIS A 27 -9.55 -47.47 32.75
C HIS A 27 -8.07 -47.47 32.35
N CYS A 28 -7.18 -47.71 33.30
CA CYS A 28 -5.74 -47.77 33.05
C CYS A 28 -5.11 -48.99 33.72
N HIS A 29 -3.86 -49.30 33.37
CA HIS A 29 -3.17 -50.44 33.96
C HIS A 29 -2.78 -50.17 35.44
N PRO A 30 -2.90 -51.13 36.37
CA PRO A 30 -2.51 -50.95 37.78
C PRO A 30 -1.08 -50.44 37.99
N ARG A 31 -0.15 -50.80 37.08
CA ARG A 31 1.23 -50.25 37.10
C ARG A 31 1.30 -48.74 36.86
N THR A 32 0.38 -48.17 36.06
CA THR A 32 0.30 -46.72 35.82
C THR A 32 -0.14 -45.99 37.09
N VAL A 33 -1.13 -46.55 37.79
CA VAL A 33 -1.62 -46.05 39.08
C VAL A 33 -0.52 -46.13 40.14
N LYS A 34 0.20 -47.26 40.20
CA LYS A 34 1.35 -47.45 41.11
C LYS A 34 2.45 -46.44 40.83
N ARG A 35 2.85 -46.26 39.57
CA ARG A 35 3.87 -45.27 39.19
C ARG A 35 3.48 -43.84 39.60
N LEU A 36 2.20 -43.49 39.43
CA LEU A 36 1.68 -42.18 39.85
C LEU A 36 1.72 -42.02 41.38
N TRP A 37 1.39 -43.08 42.13
CA TRP A 37 1.47 -43.10 43.58
C TRP A 37 2.91 -42.89 44.07
N ASP A 38 3.84 -43.71 43.55
CA ASP A 38 5.25 -43.67 43.92
C ASP A 38 5.86 -42.29 43.57
N GLN A 39 5.54 -41.76 42.39
CA GLN A 39 5.97 -40.42 41.96
C GLN A 39 5.46 -39.32 42.90
N GLY A 40 4.17 -39.34 43.23
CA GLY A 40 3.59 -38.36 44.13
C GLY A 40 4.19 -38.40 45.53
N ARG A 41 4.38 -39.59 46.12
CA ARG A 41 5.00 -39.76 47.44
C ARG A 41 6.47 -39.35 47.48
N LEU A 42 7.23 -39.65 46.43
CA LEU A 42 8.62 -39.20 46.30
C LEU A 42 8.72 -37.67 46.20
N SER A 43 7.86 -37.05 45.40
CA SER A 43 7.83 -35.58 45.25
C SER A 43 7.36 -34.87 46.53
N GLU A 44 6.37 -35.42 47.23
CA GLU A 44 5.88 -34.88 48.51
C GLU A 44 6.96 -34.85 49.59
N ARG A 45 7.78 -35.90 49.67
CA ARG A 45 8.92 -36.00 50.60
C ARG A 45 10.06 -35.04 50.28
N SER A 46 10.24 -34.70 49.01
CA SER A 46 11.36 -33.88 48.54
C SER A 46 11.00 -32.41 48.32
N ASN A 47 9.70 -32.08 48.19
CA ASN A 47 9.22 -30.77 47.77
C ASN A 47 8.32 -30.10 48.83
N GLY A 48 8.71 -30.20 50.10
CA GLY A 48 8.06 -29.48 51.21
C GLY A 48 6.61 -29.87 51.49
N GLY A 49 6.22 -31.13 51.23
CA GLY A 49 4.86 -31.63 51.50
C GLY A 49 3.87 -31.49 50.34
N VAL A 50 4.33 -31.07 49.15
CA VAL A 50 3.46 -30.96 47.96
C VAL A 50 3.77 -32.06 46.95
N ALA A 51 2.78 -32.90 46.65
CA ALA A 51 2.90 -33.95 45.65
C ALA A 51 2.78 -33.39 44.21
N VAL A 52 3.79 -33.64 43.38
CA VAL A 52 3.84 -33.28 41.96
C VAL A 52 3.53 -34.50 41.10
N VAL A 53 2.32 -34.52 40.53
CA VAL A 53 1.79 -35.66 39.76
C VAL A 53 1.60 -35.35 38.28
N ALA A 54 2.21 -34.25 37.82
CA ALA A 54 2.25 -33.90 36.40
C ALA A 54 3.05 -34.94 35.59
N SER A 55 2.79 -35.01 34.29
CA SER A 55 3.49 -35.92 33.38
C SER A 55 4.98 -35.55 33.29
N ASN A 56 5.86 -36.53 33.50
CA ASN A 56 7.31 -36.39 33.30
C ASN A 56 7.75 -36.68 31.86
N ILE A 57 6.81 -36.75 30.89
CA ILE A 57 7.17 -36.86 29.48
C ILE A 57 7.94 -35.58 29.11
N LYS A 58 9.25 -35.72 28.90
CA LYS A 58 10.11 -34.61 28.49
C LYS A 58 9.55 -33.99 27.22
N GLY A 59 9.45 -32.66 27.16
CA GLY A 59 8.84 -31.88 26.08
C GLY A 59 9.52 -31.96 24.70
N ASN A 60 10.43 -32.92 24.48
CA ASN A 60 11.14 -33.18 23.23
C ASN A 60 10.99 -34.65 22.82
N SER A 61 9.76 -35.15 22.76
CA SER A 61 9.48 -36.47 22.18
C SER A 61 9.16 -36.33 20.70
N GLY A 62 10.11 -36.71 19.82
CA GLY A 62 9.97 -36.61 18.37
C GLY A 62 11.29 -36.78 17.63
N ARG A 63 11.24 -36.84 16.30
CA ARG A 63 12.43 -36.92 15.44
C ARG A 63 13.26 -35.62 15.62
N PRO A 64 14.57 -35.71 15.89
CA PRO A 64 15.43 -34.54 15.99
C PRO A 64 15.44 -33.77 14.65
N ARG A 65 15.56 -32.45 14.73
CA ARG A 65 15.69 -31.60 13.53
C ARG A 65 16.97 -31.97 12.80
N LEU A 66 16.86 -32.24 11.50
CA LEU A 66 18.00 -32.58 10.64
C LEU A 66 18.89 -31.38 10.30
N ARG A 67 18.34 -30.17 10.40
CA ARG A 67 19.07 -28.92 10.12
C ARG A 67 18.74 -27.88 11.17
N THR A 68 19.71 -27.05 11.49
CA THR A 68 19.52 -25.87 12.33
C THR A 68 18.85 -24.74 11.53
N ASN A 69 18.37 -23.70 12.21
CA ASN A 69 17.77 -22.56 11.51
C ASN A 69 18.83 -21.80 10.69
N GLU A 70 20.05 -21.73 11.20
CA GLU A 70 21.20 -21.06 10.59
C GLU A 70 21.62 -21.76 9.29
N GLU A 71 21.63 -23.10 9.29
CA GLU A 71 21.92 -23.90 8.08
C GLU A 71 20.86 -23.69 6.99
N ILE A 72 19.57 -23.64 7.39
CA ILE A 72 18.47 -23.36 6.45
C ILE A 72 18.62 -21.93 5.89
N GLU A 73 18.90 -20.95 6.74
CA GLU A 73 19.08 -19.56 6.33
C GLU A 73 20.25 -19.41 5.34
N ALA A 74 21.40 -20.02 5.64
CA ALA A 74 22.57 -20.01 4.77
C ALA A 74 22.26 -20.64 3.40
N ALA A 75 21.60 -21.81 3.38
CA ALA A 75 21.20 -22.48 2.15
C ALA A 75 20.21 -21.64 1.33
N VAL A 76 19.24 -20.98 1.96
CA VAL A 76 18.30 -20.09 1.27
C VAL A 76 19.01 -18.86 0.71
N LYS A 77 19.96 -18.26 1.45
CA LYS A 77 20.74 -17.11 1.00
C LYS A 77 21.67 -17.42 -0.17
N ALA A 78 22.20 -18.64 -0.23
CA ALA A 78 23.05 -19.10 -1.34
C ALA A 78 22.28 -19.25 -2.68
N VAL A 79 20.96 -19.43 -2.64
CA VAL A 79 20.15 -19.52 -3.88
C VAL A 79 19.91 -18.13 -4.47
N PRO A 80 20.27 -17.87 -5.75
CA PRO A 80 19.98 -16.61 -6.43
C PRO A 80 18.49 -16.24 -6.35
N GLN A 81 18.18 -14.95 -6.21
CA GLN A 81 16.81 -14.47 -6.01
C GLN A 81 15.84 -14.97 -7.10
N PHE A 82 16.29 -14.97 -8.36
CA PHE A 82 15.50 -15.44 -9.50
C PHE A 82 15.09 -16.92 -9.38
N ASN A 83 15.90 -17.74 -8.71
CA ASN A 83 15.69 -19.18 -8.57
C ASN A 83 14.87 -19.56 -7.32
N ARG A 84 14.51 -18.60 -6.47
CA ARG A 84 13.74 -18.83 -5.23
C ARG A 84 12.38 -18.13 -5.19
N GLN A 85 11.73 -18.01 -6.35
CA GLN A 85 10.41 -17.38 -6.49
C GLN A 85 9.26 -18.21 -5.89
N THR A 86 9.40 -19.54 -5.86
CA THR A 86 8.41 -20.43 -5.25
C THR A 86 9.08 -21.38 -4.25
N LEU A 87 8.32 -21.91 -3.29
CA LEU A 87 8.86 -22.92 -2.38
C LEU A 87 9.38 -24.16 -3.13
N ARG A 88 8.80 -24.49 -4.28
CA ARG A 88 9.23 -25.63 -5.11
C ARG A 88 10.58 -25.35 -5.78
N SER A 89 10.76 -24.15 -6.35
CA SER A 89 12.05 -23.79 -6.97
C SER A 89 13.15 -23.64 -5.93
N LEU A 90 12.81 -23.08 -4.76
CA LEU A 90 13.74 -22.98 -3.64
C LEU A 90 14.13 -24.36 -3.10
N GLU A 91 13.21 -25.31 -2.99
CA GLU A 91 13.50 -26.70 -2.61
C GLU A 91 14.49 -27.36 -3.57
N ALA A 92 14.24 -27.26 -4.88
CA ALA A 92 15.11 -27.84 -5.91
C ALA A 92 16.55 -27.32 -5.83
N GLN A 93 16.72 -26.03 -5.52
CA GLN A 93 18.02 -25.36 -5.53
C GLN A 93 18.75 -25.45 -4.18
N SER A 94 18.03 -25.33 -3.07
CA SER A 94 18.60 -25.42 -1.71
C SER A 94 18.77 -26.85 -1.21
N LYS A 95 18.14 -27.84 -1.88
CA LYS A 95 18.06 -29.24 -1.45
C LYS A 95 17.43 -29.41 -0.05
N ILE A 96 16.57 -28.46 0.33
CA ILE A 96 15.79 -28.50 1.57
C ILE A 96 14.33 -28.77 1.20
N PRO A 97 13.70 -29.80 1.81
CA PRO A 97 12.31 -30.13 1.51
C PRO A 97 11.37 -28.94 1.70
N LYS A 98 10.39 -28.79 0.80
CA LYS A 98 9.40 -27.70 0.85
C LYS A 98 8.64 -27.63 2.18
N THR A 99 8.36 -28.78 2.79
CA THR A 99 7.70 -28.85 4.11
C THR A 99 8.56 -28.24 5.21
N THR A 100 9.87 -28.51 5.20
CA THR A 100 10.85 -27.91 6.11
C THR A 100 10.96 -26.40 5.89
N LEU A 101 11.04 -25.94 4.63
CA LEU A 101 11.06 -24.51 4.31
C LEU A 101 9.79 -23.79 4.77
N PHE A 102 8.62 -24.39 4.55
CA PHE A 102 7.33 -23.82 4.99
C PHE A 102 7.24 -23.71 6.51
N GLN A 103 7.70 -24.73 7.24
CA GLN A 103 7.74 -24.71 8.69
C GLN A 103 8.72 -23.65 9.20
N HIS A 104 9.92 -23.56 8.62
CA HIS A 104 10.93 -22.56 8.97
C HIS A 104 10.40 -21.12 8.76
N ILE A 105 9.67 -20.86 7.67
CA ILE A 105 9.00 -19.56 7.42
C ILE A 105 8.01 -19.22 8.54
N LYS A 106 7.21 -20.20 8.99
CA LYS A 106 6.24 -20.00 10.09
C LYS A 106 6.91 -19.75 11.43
N GLU A 107 7.98 -20.46 11.73
CA GLU A 107 8.67 -20.44 13.02
C GLU A 107 9.54 -19.20 13.19
N VAL A 108 10.46 -18.94 12.26
CA VAL A 108 11.44 -17.86 12.41
C VAL A 108 10.82 -16.50 12.08
N ARG A 109 9.78 -16.47 11.22
CA ARG A 109 9.06 -15.26 10.79
C ARG A 109 9.93 -14.17 10.16
N THR A 110 11.24 -14.38 9.99
CA THR A 110 12.17 -13.44 9.31
C THR A 110 12.22 -13.68 7.81
N LEU A 111 12.16 -14.95 7.38
CA LEU A 111 12.01 -15.32 5.97
C LEU A 111 10.57 -15.09 5.52
N LYS A 112 10.35 -14.16 4.59
CA LYS A 112 9.02 -13.81 4.07
C LYS A 112 9.04 -13.70 2.55
N GLY A 113 7.93 -14.10 1.92
CA GLY A 113 7.68 -13.75 0.52
C GLY A 113 7.54 -12.23 0.38
N ARG A 114 8.26 -11.65 -0.57
CA ARG A 114 8.18 -10.23 -0.92
C ARG A 114 7.99 -10.11 -2.42
N SER A 115 7.11 -9.19 -2.82
CA SER A 115 6.97 -8.83 -4.23
C SER A 115 7.95 -7.71 -4.57
N SER A 116 8.56 -7.80 -5.74
CA SER A 116 9.29 -6.69 -6.37
C SER A 116 8.43 -6.15 -7.50
N TYR A 117 8.31 -4.83 -7.59
CA TYR A 117 7.63 -4.16 -8.70
C TYR A 117 8.67 -3.53 -9.60
N ILE A 118 8.43 -3.59 -10.91
CA ILE A 118 9.27 -2.92 -11.91
C ILE A 118 9.12 -1.41 -11.70
N LYS A 119 10.25 -0.70 -11.69
CA LYS A 119 10.31 0.76 -11.62
C LYS A 119 10.83 1.31 -12.96
N PRO A 120 10.49 2.56 -13.31
CA PRO A 120 11.09 3.21 -14.48
C PRO A 120 12.61 3.20 -14.38
N LEU A 121 13.27 2.84 -15.48
CA LEU A 121 14.71 2.95 -15.59
C LEU A 121 15.08 4.43 -15.73
N LEU A 122 16.03 4.90 -14.92
CA LEU A 122 16.49 6.28 -14.93
C LEU A 122 17.88 6.36 -15.54
N THR A 123 18.04 7.21 -16.55
CA THR A 123 19.35 7.70 -17.00
C THR A 123 19.93 8.65 -15.94
N ASP A 124 21.21 8.98 -16.06
CA ASP A 124 21.83 9.91 -15.12
C ASP A 124 21.26 11.33 -15.28
N ASP A 125 20.91 11.75 -16.50
CA ASP A 125 20.16 12.99 -16.75
C ASP A 125 18.79 13.00 -16.04
N ASN A 126 18.06 11.87 -16.07
CA ASN A 126 16.80 11.76 -15.36
C ASN A 126 16.99 11.92 -13.85
N LYS A 127 18.04 11.33 -13.29
CA LYS A 127 18.36 11.47 -11.85
C LYS A 127 18.73 12.91 -11.52
N ALA A 128 19.56 13.56 -12.32
CA ALA A 128 19.94 14.95 -12.14
C ALA A 128 18.70 15.88 -12.16
N MET A 129 17.82 15.74 -13.15
CA MET A 129 16.57 16.50 -13.23
C MET A 129 15.66 16.24 -12.01
N ARG A 130 15.55 14.99 -11.56
CA ARG A 130 14.78 14.64 -10.35
C ARG A 130 15.37 15.26 -9.10
N LEU A 131 16.69 15.26 -8.96
CA LEU A 131 17.40 15.83 -7.82
C LEU A 131 17.15 17.33 -7.74
N GLU A 132 17.34 18.05 -8.84
CA GLU A 132 17.12 19.51 -8.88
C GLU A 132 15.65 19.86 -8.65
N PHE A 133 14.73 19.11 -9.25
CA PHE A 133 13.31 19.29 -9.00
C PHE A 133 12.95 19.10 -7.52
N ALA A 134 13.43 18.03 -6.87
CA ALA A 134 13.18 17.79 -5.45
C ALA A 134 13.80 18.88 -4.56
N LYS A 135 15.03 19.32 -4.86
CA LYS A 135 15.72 20.41 -4.15
C LYS A 135 15.01 21.75 -4.29
N SER A 136 14.33 22.02 -5.40
CA SER A 136 13.60 23.28 -5.62
C SER A 136 12.50 23.54 -4.58
N PHE A 137 12.03 22.49 -3.90
CA PHE A 137 11.03 22.58 -2.83
C PHE A 137 11.65 22.71 -1.44
N LEU A 138 12.96 22.77 -1.29
CA LEU A 138 13.60 22.97 0.02
C LEU A 138 13.74 24.46 0.34
N ARG A 139 13.51 24.81 1.59
CA ARG A 139 13.76 26.14 2.15
C ARG A 139 14.62 26.03 3.41
N PRO A 140 15.57 26.94 3.64
CA PRO A 140 16.33 26.97 4.88
C PRO A 140 15.41 27.08 6.10
N SER A 141 15.72 26.33 7.17
CA SER A 141 14.97 26.40 8.43
C SER A 141 15.73 27.16 9.50
N SER A 142 15.04 27.99 10.29
CA SER A 142 15.63 28.72 11.42
C SER A 142 16.20 27.81 12.52
N LYS A 143 15.76 26.55 12.59
CA LYS A 143 16.25 25.55 13.56
C LYS A 143 17.44 24.73 13.03
N GLY A 144 18.05 25.16 11.93
CA GLY A 144 19.05 24.40 11.16
C GLY A 144 18.42 23.39 10.18
N GLY A 145 19.13 23.01 9.13
CA GLY A 145 18.62 22.13 8.09
C GLY A 145 17.64 22.82 7.13
N HIS A 146 16.88 22.01 6.41
CA HIS A 146 15.92 22.47 5.41
C HIS A 146 14.53 21.91 5.70
N LEU A 147 13.50 22.64 5.28
CA LEU A 147 12.10 22.22 5.35
C LEU A 147 11.53 22.22 3.93
N PHE A 148 10.73 21.22 3.59
CA PHE A 148 9.97 21.27 2.35
C PHE A 148 8.97 22.44 2.40
N THR A 149 8.78 23.12 1.26
CA THR A 149 7.70 24.10 1.08
C THR A 149 6.36 23.43 1.34
N SER A 150 5.36 24.25 1.65
CA SER A 150 4.01 23.75 1.88
C SER A 150 3.39 23.12 0.63
N MET A 151 3.87 23.45 -0.57
CA MET A 151 3.28 23.01 -1.85
C MET A 151 1.78 23.35 -1.97
N ARG A 152 1.31 24.39 -1.27
CA ARG A 152 -0.10 24.81 -1.25
C ARG A 152 -0.51 25.52 -2.55
N ASP A 153 0.47 26.02 -3.27
CA ASP A 153 0.41 26.69 -4.56
C ASP A 153 0.46 25.69 -5.74
N ILE A 154 0.52 24.38 -5.49
CA ILE A 154 0.63 23.35 -6.53
C ILE A 154 -0.67 22.55 -6.65
N VAL A 155 -1.16 22.48 -7.88
CA VAL A 155 -2.23 21.60 -8.33
C VAL A 155 -1.61 20.49 -9.17
N HIS A 156 -1.75 19.24 -8.73
CA HIS A 156 -1.35 18.09 -9.54
C HIS A 156 -2.49 17.68 -10.46
N ILE A 157 -2.19 17.50 -11.74
CA ILE A 157 -3.09 16.89 -12.72
C ILE A 157 -2.46 15.66 -13.36
N ASP A 158 -3.30 14.69 -13.70
CA ASP A 158 -2.88 13.43 -14.33
C ASP A 158 -4.10 12.63 -14.81
N GLU A 159 -3.85 11.71 -15.73
CA GLU A 159 -4.87 10.85 -16.34
C GLU A 159 -4.80 9.42 -15.84
N LYS A 160 -5.98 8.80 -15.69
CA LYS A 160 -6.05 7.37 -15.37
C LYS A 160 -7.20 6.65 -16.03
N TRP A 161 -6.90 5.44 -16.51
CA TRP A 161 -7.90 4.45 -16.87
C TRP A 161 -8.55 3.81 -15.64
N PHE A 162 -9.87 3.99 -15.49
CA PHE A 162 -10.70 3.24 -14.57
C PHE A 162 -11.44 2.13 -15.30
N PHE A 163 -11.52 0.96 -14.69
CA PHE A 163 -12.10 -0.24 -15.31
C PHE A 163 -13.43 -0.59 -14.64
N LEU A 164 -14.39 -1.02 -15.45
CA LEU A 164 -15.70 -1.47 -14.97
C LEU A 164 -15.59 -2.64 -13.97
N THR A 165 -14.57 -3.49 -14.13
CA THR A 165 -14.37 -4.62 -13.22
C THR A 165 -12.93 -5.12 -13.19
N LYS A 166 -12.52 -5.78 -12.10
CA LYS A 166 -11.19 -6.42 -12.00
C LYS A 166 -11.21 -7.81 -12.63
N VAL A 167 -10.16 -8.19 -13.35
CA VAL A 167 -10.00 -9.57 -13.88
C VAL A 167 -10.09 -10.59 -12.74
N LYS A 168 -9.33 -10.36 -11.66
CA LYS A 168 -9.34 -11.20 -10.45
C LYS A 168 -9.97 -10.43 -9.30
N ARG A 169 -11.04 -10.98 -8.71
CA ARG A 169 -11.62 -10.53 -7.44
C ARG A 169 -11.56 -11.69 -6.46
N LYS A 170 -11.37 -11.37 -5.18
CA LYS A 170 -11.43 -12.33 -4.08
C LYS A 170 -12.79 -12.16 -3.41
N PHE A 171 -13.50 -13.28 -3.23
CA PHE A 171 -14.73 -13.35 -2.46
C PHE A 171 -14.49 -14.25 -1.26
N TYR A 172 -15.11 -13.92 -0.13
CA TYR A 172 -15.25 -14.83 1.00
C TYR A 172 -16.60 -15.49 0.83
N VAL A 173 -16.61 -16.81 0.68
CA VAL A 173 -17.80 -17.64 0.50
C VAL A 173 -17.66 -18.86 1.41
N TYR A 174 -18.79 -19.33 1.97
CA TYR A 174 -18.81 -20.60 2.71
C TYR A 174 -18.70 -21.80 1.75
N GLU A 175 -18.44 -23.00 2.29
CA GLU A 175 -18.26 -24.21 1.46
C GLU A 175 -19.55 -24.61 0.71
N ASP A 176 -20.71 -24.24 1.26
CA ASP A 176 -22.05 -24.49 0.72
C ASP A 176 -22.57 -23.35 -0.17
N GLU A 177 -21.81 -22.26 -0.33
CA GLU A 177 -22.20 -21.13 -1.17
C GLU A 177 -21.65 -21.26 -2.61
N GLU A 178 -22.52 -21.09 -3.60
CA GLU A 178 -22.08 -20.99 -4.98
C GLU A 178 -21.36 -19.65 -5.25
N MET A 179 -20.16 -19.75 -5.83
CA MET A 179 -19.40 -18.56 -6.20
C MET A 179 -20.08 -17.79 -7.33
N ALA A 180 -20.27 -16.49 -7.14
CA ALA A 180 -20.87 -15.61 -8.14
C ALA A 180 -20.18 -15.73 -9.52
N HIS A 181 -20.93 -16.14 -10.54
CA HIS A 181 -20.43 -16.24 -11.90
C HIS A 181 -20.13 -14.84 -12.48
N ARG A 182 -18.91 -14.66 -12.99
CA ARG A 182 -18.45 -13.40 -13.58
C ARG A 182 -17.92 -13.64 -15.00
N GLY A 183 -18.76 -13.32 -15.99
CA GLY A 183 -18.43 -13.44 -17.41
C GLY A 183 -18.13 -12.09 -18.06
N ALA A 184 -17.10 -12.04 -18.90
CA ALA A 184 -16.85 -10.96 -19.86
C ALA A 184 -16.39 -11.58 -21.18
N LYS A 185 -16.73 -10.97 -22.33
CA LYS A 185 -16.36 -11.48 -23.65
C LYS A 185 -14.84 -11.62 -23.84
N SER A 186 -14.07 -10.70 -23.26
CA SER A 186 -12.60 -10.77 -23.26
C SER A 186 -12.02 -10.13 -22.00
N LYS A 187 -11.03 -10.81 -21.42
CA LYS A 187 -10.23 -10.28 -20.30
C LYS A 187 -9.29 -9.14 -20.74
N LYS A 188 -8.97 -9.05 -22.03
CA LYS A 188 -8.10 -8.01 -22.61
C LYS A 188 -8.86 -6.71 -22.88
N PHE A 189 -10.16 -6.79 -23.13
CA PHE A 189 -11.01 -5.67 -23.52
C PHE A 189 -12.10 -5.41 -22.48
N ILE A 190 -11.69 -5.27 -21.21
CA ILE A 190 -12.60 -4.83 -20.17
C ILE A 190 -12.94 -3.36 -20.42
N THR A 191 -14.23 -3.03 -20.39
CA THR A 191 -14.72 -1.65 -20.51
C THR A 191 -13.99 -0.75 -19.51
N LYS A 192 -13.44 0.34 -20.02
CA LYS A 192 -12.65 1.31 -19.27
C LYS A 192 -12.91 2.73 -19.79
N VAL A 193 -12.75 3.71 -18.92
CA VAL A 193 -12.88 5.14 -19.22
C VAL A 193 -11.65 5.85 -18.64
N MET A 194 -11.07 6.77 -19.39
CA MET A 194 -9.97 7.60 -18.90
C MET A 194 -10.56 8.82 -18.21
N PHE A 195 -9.96 9.23 -17.10
CA PHE A 195 -10.33 10.43 -16.37
C PHE A 195 -9.10 11.32 -16.20
N LEU A 196 -9.28 12.63 -16.34
CA LEU A 196 -8.33 13.63 -15.85
C LEU A 196 -8.76 14.03 -14.43
N ALA A 197 -7.84 14.01 -13.48
CA ALA A 197 -8.10 14.48 -12.12
C ALA A 197 -7.21 15.68 -11.79
N ALA A 198 -7.72 16.59 -10.95
CA ALA A 198 -6.98 17.73 -10.42
C ALA A 198 -7.10 17.76 -8.89
N VAL A 199 -5.96 17.79 -8.20
CA VAL A 199 -5.89 17.76 -6.74
C VAL A 199 -4.78 18.68 -6.24
N ALA A 200 -5.09 19.44 -5.21
CA ALA A 200 -4.16 20.30 -4.49
C ALA A 200 -4.10 19.92 -3.01
N ARG A 201 -3.19 20.56 -2.29
CA ARG A 201 -3.02 20.28 -0.87
C ARG A 201 -4.20 20.81 -0.03
N PRO A 202 -4.83 19.98 0.81
CA PRO A 202 -5.89 20.43 1.70
C PRO A 202 -5.38 21.43 2.74
N ARG A 203 -6.23 22.40 3.10
CA ARG A 203 -5.93 23.47 4.06
C ARG A 203 -7.17 24.24 4.47
N PHE A 204 -7.10 24.97 5.57
CA PHE A 204 -8.14 25.90 5.95
C PHE A 204 -8.09 27.17 5.07
N ASP A 205 -9.21 27.54 4.47
CA ASP A 205 -9.39 28.80 3.75
C ASP A 205 -9.91 29.86 4.74
N HIS A 206 -9.05 30.82 5.10
CA HIS A 206 -9.39 31.88 6.04
C HIS A 206 -10.42 32.88 5.49
N ASN A 207 -10.49 33.05 4.17
CA ASN A 207 -11.44 33.97 3.55
C ASN A 207 -12.84 33.38 3.54
N LYS A 208 -12.96 32.11 3.12
CA LYS A 208 -14.24 31.39 3.09
C LYS A 208 -14.63 30.79 4.46
N LYS A 209 -13.71 30.76 5.43
CA LYS A 209 -13.85 30.13 6.76
C LYS A 209 -14.27 28.66 6.70
N VAL A 210 -13.80 27.95 5.67
CA VAL A 210 -14.09 26.52 5.45
C VAL A 210 -12.80 25.76 5.14
N VAL A 211 -12.81 24.45 5.34
CA VAL A 211 -11.71 23.59 4.93
C VAL A 211 -11.78 23.40 3.41
N PHE A 212 -10.73 23.83 2.72
CA PHE A 212 -10.48 23.41 1.34
C PHE A 212 -9.91 21.98 1.38
N ASP A 213 -10.68 21.05 0.84
CA ASP A 213 -10.45 19.61 0.96
C ASP A 213 -9.40 19.07 -0.02
N GLY A 214 -8.83 19.96 -0.86
CA GLY A 214 -7.81 19.65 -1.86
C GLY A 214 -8.36 19.12 -3.19
N LYS A 215 -9.64 18.76 -3.26
CA LYS A 215 -10.23 18.10 -4.43
C LYS A 215 -10.79 19.16 -5.38
N ILE A 216 -10.20 19.29 -6.58
CA ILE A 216 -10.62 20.32 -7.55
C ILE A 216 -11.60 19.74 -8.56
N GLY A 217 -11.30 18.56 -9.11
CA GLY A 217 -12.24 17.87 -9.96
C GLY A 217 -11.71 16.57 -10.55
N VAL A 218 -12.62 15.80 -11.13
CA VAL A 218 -12.35 14.58 -11.89
C VAL A 218 -13.29 14.56 -13.09
N TRP A 219 -12.75 14.42 -14.30
CA TRP A 219 -13.52 14.57 -15.53
C TRP A 219 -13.28 13.37 -16.47
N PRO A 220 -14.33 12.67 -16.91
CA PRO A 220 -14.20 11.58 -17.87
C PRO A 220 -13.92 12.11 -19.29
N PHE A 221 -13.08 11.39 -20.03
CA PHE A 221 -12.95 11.54 -21.48
C PHE A 221 -14.00 10.65 -22.17
N VAL A 222 -15.17 11.21 -22.44
CA VAL A 222 -16.28 10.52 -23.10
C VAL A 222 -17.00 11.41 -24.09
N GLU A 223 -17.43 10.80 -25.20
CA GLU A 223 -18.31 11.41 -26.17
C GLU A 223 -19.74 10.88 -26.00
N VAL A 224 -20.73 11.75 -26.20
CA VAL A 224 -22.14 11.34 -26.27
C VAL A 224 -22.48 11.07 -27.73
N VAL A 225 -22.71 9.81 -28.07
CA VAL A 225 -23.02 9.38 -29.44
C VAL A 225 -24.37 8.67 -29.50
N ALA A 226 -25.07 8.77 -30.63
CA ALA A 226 -26.29 8.01 -30.86
C ALA A 226 -25.95 6.53 -31.11
N ALA A 227 -26.60 5.62 -30.39
CA ALA A 227 -26.39 4.18 -30.55
C ALA A 227 -26.67 3.75 -32.00
N GLN A 228 -25.65 3.23 -32.70
CA GLN A 228 -25.78 2.87 -34.12
C GLN A 228 -26.63 1.62 -34.37
N ARG A 229 -26.78 0.74 -33.37
CA ARG A 229 -27.50 -0.53 -33.48
C ARG A 229 -28.46 -0.69 -32.31
N THR A 230 -29.63 -1.28 -32.58
CA THR A 230 -30.53 -1.78 -31.54
C THR A 230 -29.87 -2.95 -30.82
N SER A 231 -30.05 -3.01 -29.50
CA SER A 231 -29.63 -4.11 -28.65
C SER A 231 -30.75 -4.50 -27.70
N LYS A 232 -30.61 -5.63 -27.01
CA LYS A 232 -31.57 -6.07 -25.98
C LYS A 232 -31.84 -4.99 -24.92
N ASN A 233 -30.86 -4.13 -24.63
CA ASN A 233 -30.93 -3.18 -23.52
C ASN A 233 -31.22 -1.73 -23.98
N ARG A 234 -31.24 -1.44 -25.28
CA ARG A 234 -31.53 -0.09 -25.81
C ARG A 234 -31.84 -0.08 -27.31
N PRO A 235 -32.79 0.75 -27.77
CA PRO A 235 -33.05 0.96 -29.19
C PRO A 235 -31.91 1.70 -29.91
N LYS A 236 -31.87 1.60 -31.24
CA LYS A 236 -31.02 2.44 -32.09
C LYS A 236 -31.39 3.92 -31.87
N GLY A 237 -30.40 4.80 -31.83
CA GLY A 237 -30.57 6.24 -31.67
C GLY A 237 -30.50 6.72 -30.21
N THR A 238 -30.56 5.84 -29.20
CA THR A 238 -30.37 6.25 -27.80
C THR A 238 -28.98 6.89 -27.62
N LEU A 239 -28.93 8.07 -27.00
CA LEU A 239 -27.67 8.73 -26.67
C LEU A 239 -26.92 7.94 -25.60
N ILE A 240 -25.66 7.63 -25.88
CA ILE A 240 -24.82 6.80 -25.03
C ILE A 240 -23.44 7.44 -24.89
N GLN A 241 -22.84 7.28 -23.72
CA GLN A 241 -21.45 7.68 -23.50
C GLN A 241 -20.51 6.57 -23.98
N VAL A 242 -19.50 6.95 -24.75
CA VAL A 242 -18.42 6.07 -25.20
C VAL A 242 -17.06 6.69 -24.83
N PRO A 243 -16.03 5.88 -24.53
CA PRO A 243 -14.71 6.41 -24.22
C PRO A 243 -14.12 7.15 -25.43
N GLU A 244 -13.63 8.35 -25.20
CA GLU A 244 -12.97 9.18 -26.22
C GLU A 244 -11.48 8.83 -26.32
N ASN A 245 -10.88 9.05 -27.49
CA ASN A 245 -9.43 8.93 -27.66
C ASN A 245 -8.76 10.25 -27.30
N VAL A 246 -7.93 10.24 -26.25
CA VAL A 246 -7.27 11.45 -25.75
C VAL A 246 -6.03 11.77 -26.59
N ASN A 247 -6.12 12.82 -27.38
CA ASN A 247 -5.00 13.43 -28.10
C ASN A 247 -4.64 14.79 -27.47
N GLY A 248 -3.66 15.49 -28.05
CA GLY A 248 -3.22 16.79 -27.55
C GLY A 248 -4.32 17.85 -27.53
N ASP A 249 -5.19 17.89 -28.54
CA ASP A 249 -6.28 18.88 -28.63
C ASP A 249 -7.36 18.61 -27.58
N VAL A 250 -7.75 17.35 -27.39
CA VAL A 250 -8.72 16.91 -26.36
C VAL A 250 -8.18 17.20 -24.96
N TYR A 251 -6.89 16.94 -24.71
CA TYR A 251 -6.25 17.26 -23.45
C TYR A 251 -6.20 18.78 -23.19
N GLU A 252 -5.78 19.56 -24.18
CA GLU A 252 -5.73 21.02 -24.13
C GLU A 252 -7.12 21.61 -23.81
N ALA A 253 -8.16 21.16 -24.52
CA ALA A 253 -9.54 21.56 -24.30
C ALA A 253 -10.03 21.19 -22.90
N MET A 254 -9.66 20.01 -22.38
CA MET A 254 -10.01 19.60 -21.02
C MET A 254 -9.35 20.49 -19.96
N VAL A 255 -8.06 20.83 -20.14
CA VAL A 255 -7.36 21.70 -19.19
C VAL A 255 -7.94 23.12 -19.21
N LEU A 256 -8.12 23.72 -20.38
CA LEU A 256 -8.63 25.08 -20.52
C LEU A 256 -10.12 25.19 -20.16
N GLY A 257 -10.93 24.20 -20.53
CA GLY A 257 -12.39 24.24 -20.37
C GLY A 257 -12.89 23.68 -19.03
N LYS A 258 -12.11 22.87 -18.32
CA LYS A 258 -12.51 22.25 -17.05
C LYS A 258 -11.55 22.54 -15.90
N VAL A 259 -10.26 22.19 -16.07
CA VAL A 259 -9.28 22.27 -14.97
C VAL A 259 -9.07 23.72 -14.51
N VAL A 260 -8.71 24.61 -15.45
CA VAL A 260 -8.41 26.00 -15.12
C VAL A 260 -9.62 26.72 -14.52
N PRO A 261 -10.83 26.65 -15.10
CA PRO A 261 -12.03 27.23 -14.50
C PRO A 261 -12.30 26.70 -13.09
N ALA A 262 -12.17 25.39 -12.87
CA ALA A 262 -12.37 24.79 -11.55
C ALA A 262 -11.35 25.30 -10.52
N ILE A 263 -10.09 25.48 -10.91
CA ILE A 263 -9.06 26.10 -10.05
C ILE A 263 -9.47 27.54 -9.70
N LEU A 264 -9.85 28.35 -10.68
CA LEU A 264 -10.23 29.76 -10.44
C LEU A 264 -11.45 29.88 -9.52
N GLU A 265 -12.37 28.91 -9.55
CA GLU A 265 -13.58 28.90 -8.74
C GLU A 265 -13.34 28.42 -7.30
N CYS A 266 -12.68 27.26 -7.14
CA CYS A 266 -12.65 26.58 -5.84
C CYS A 266 -11.39 26.89 -5.01
N PHE A 267 -10.28 27.25 -5.65
CA PHE A 267 -9.00 27.42 -4.98
C PHE A 267 -9.02 28.61 -4.00
N PRO A 268 -8.38 28.50 -2.82
CA PRO A 268 -8.30 29.59 -1.85
C PRO A 268 -7.76 30.89 -2.46
N VAL A 269 -8.56 31.97 -2.35
CA VAL A 269 -8.35 33.24 -3.08
C VAL A 269 -6.96 33.84 -2.81
N GLY A 270 -6.54 33.88 -1.55
CA GLY A 270 -5.24 34.45 -1.18
C GLY A 270 -4.04 33.67 -1.72
N ASP A 271 -4.19 32.37 -2.01
CA ASP A 271 -3.16 31.60 -2.70
C ASP A 271 -3.22 31.83 -4.21
N LEU A 272 -4.42 31.94 -4.77
CA LEU A 272 -4.63 32.19 -6.20
C LEU A 272 -3.98 33.51 -6.65
N GLU A 273 -4.09 34.56 -5.84
CA GLU A 273 -3.46 35.86 -6.11
C GLU A 273 -1.92 35.83 -6.11
N ARG A 274 -1.33 34.91 -5.33
CA ARG A 274 0.14 34.70 -5.30
C ARG A 274 0.66 33.89 -6.50
N GLY A 275 -0.25 33.27 -7.24
CA GLY A 275 0.06 32.39 -8.36
C GLY A 275 -0.03 30.92 -8.00
N VAL A 276 -0.50 30.12 -8.96
CA VAL A 276 -0.71 28.67 -8.83
C VAL A 276 0.07 27.96 -9.92
N PHE A 277 0.69 26.84 -9.57
CA PHE A 277 1.36 25.93 -10.50
C PHE A 277 0.48 24.71 -10.77
N ILE A 278 0.22 24.43 -12.05
CA ILE A 278 -0.34 23.15 -12.47
C ILE A 278 0.83 22.23 -12.81
N GLN A 279 1.05 21.21 -11.98
CA GLN A 279 2.02 20.16 -12.25
C GLN A 279 1.39 19.04 -13.08
N HIS A 280 2.03 18.69 -14.20
CA HIS A 280 1.69 17.52 -15.01
C HIS A 280 2.94 16.78 -15.50
N ASP A 281 2.76 15.58 -16.05
CA ASP A 281 3.86 14.83 -16.67
C ASP A 281 4.23 15.36 -18.06
N ASN A 282 5.35 14.89 -18.61
CA ASN A 282 5.86 15.30 -19.92
C ASN A 282 5.38 14.41 -21.07
N ALA A 283 4.18 13.81 -20.98
CA ALA A 283 3.63 13.06 -22.10
C ALA A 283 3.53 13.93 -23.36
N SER A 284 3.69 13.31 -24.53
CA SER A 284 3.70 14.06 -25.80
C SER A 284 2.50 14.99 -26.01
N PRO A 285 1.25 14.59 -25.68
CA PRO A 285 0.07 15.46 -25.74
C PRO A 285 0.15 16.70 -24.84
N HIS A 286 0.84 16.60 -23.70
CA HIS A 286 0.87 17.64 -22.67
C HIS A 286 1.69 18.86 -23.08
N ARG A 287 2.64 18.69 -24.02
CA ARG A 287 3.50 19.77 -24.54
C ARG A 287 2.73 20.94 -25.16
N ARG A 288 1.46 20.75 -25.48
CA ARG A 288 0.59 21.82 -26.00
C ARG A 288 0.15 22.79 -24.92
N VAL A 289 -0.07 22.31 -23.70
CA VAL A 289 -0.53 23.13 -22.59
C VAL A 289 0.68 23.80 -21.95
N THR A 290 0.93 25.05 -22.32
CA THR A 290 2.06 25.84 -21.82
C THR A 290 1.58 27.08 -21.07
N THR A 291 2.43 27.66 -20.23
CA THR A 291 2.14 28.95 -19.59
C THR A 291 1.86 30.03 -20.64
N ALA A 292 2.55 30.02 -21.78
CA ALA A 292 2.31 30.98 -22.86
C ALA A 292 0.89 30.84 -23.45
N LEU A 293 0.41 29.60 -23.63
CA LEU A 293 -0.97 29.33 -24.03
C LEU A 293 -1.96 29.86 -22.99
N LEU A 294 -1.75 29.55 -21.71
CA LEU A 294 -2.62 30.05 -20.63
C LEU A 294 -2.72 31.58 -20.62
N ARG A 295 -1.58 32.27 -20.79
CA ARG A 295 -1.55 33.74 -20.87
C ARG A 295 -2.30 34.28 -22.09
N LYS A 296 -2.19 33.61 -23.24
CA LYS A 296 -2.93 33.97 -24.47
C LYS A 296 -4.45 33.85 -24.27
N GLU A 297 -4.89 32.84 -23.51
CA GLU A 297 -6.30 32.63 -23.15
C GLU A 297 -6.77 33.49 -21.96
N GLY A 298 -5.99 34.49 -21.55
CA GLY A 298 -6.36 35.45 -20.50
C GLY A 298 -6.16 34.95 -19.06
N VAL A 299 -5.49 33.81 -18.87
CA VAL A 299 -5.22 33.22 -17.55
C VAL A 299 -3.85 33.72 -17.06
N SER A 300 -3.84 34.69 -16.14
CA SER A 300 -2.60 35.34 -15.65
C SER A 300 -1.98 34.72 -14.41
N ASN A 301 -2.78 34.07 -13.56
CA ASN A 301 -2.34 33.62 -12.22
C ASN A 301 -2.00 32.12 -12.16
N VAL A 302 -2.04 31.42 -13.29
CA VAL A 302 -1.77 29.98 -13.36
C VAL A 302 -0.57 29.72 -14.27
N THR A 303 0.36 28.89 -13.83
CA THR A 303 1.61 28.57 -14.54
C THR A 303 1.75 27.06 -14.67
N MET A 304 2.23 26.57 -15.82
CA MET A 304 2.50 25.14 -15.99
C MET A 304 3.86 24.78 -15.38
N LEU A 305 3.89 23.67 -14.64
CA LEU A 305 5.08 23.10 -14.02
C LEU A 305 5.29 21.68 -14.57
N ASN A 306 6.37 21.49 -15.32
CA ASN A 306 6.70 20.20 -15.91
C ASN A 306 7.38 19.31 -14.88
N GLN A 307 6.81 18.12 -14.64
CA GLN A 307 7.42 17.11 -13.81
C GLN A 307 8.66 16.51 -14.50
N PRO A 308 9.70 16.07 -13.75
CA PRO A 308 10.82 15.34 -14.33
C PRO A 308 10.37 14.07 -15.06
N PRO A 309 11.01 13.70 -16.18
CA PRO A 309 10.71 12.46 -16.90
C PRO A 309 10.75 11.22 -15.99
N ASN A 310 9.92 10.21 -16.29
CA ASN A 310 9.89 8.91 -15.60
C ASN A 310 9.74 9.00 -14.07
N SER A 311 8.99 9.99 -13.58
CA SER A 311 8.87 10.30 -12.15
C SER A 311 7.44 10.23 -11.60
N PRO A 312 6.68 9.13 -11.82
CA PRO A 312 5.31 9.02 -11.32
C PRO A 312 5.21 9.14 -9.79
N ASP A 313 6.29 8.85 -9.07
CA ASP A 313 6.41 9.02 -7.62
C ASP A 313 6.48 10.50 -7.17
N PHE A 314 6.65 11.45 -8.10
CA PHE A 314 6.59 12.89 -7.85
C PHE A 314 5.22 13.52 -8.16
N ASN A 315 4.22 12.72 -8.54
CA ASN A 315 2.83 13.14 -8.66
C ASN A 315 1.99 12.52 -7.55
N ILE A 316 1.24 13.31 -6.78
CA ILE A 316 0.37 12.75 -5.74
C ILE A 316 -0.72 11.81 -6.30
N LEU A 317 -1.14 12.05 -7.56
CA LEU A 317 -2.18 11.30 -8.24
C LEU A 317 -1.75 9.84 -8.40
N ASP A 318 -0.59 9.62 -9.01
CA ASP A 318 0.03 8.31 -9.16
C ASP A 318 0.57 7.72 -7.85
N LEU A 319 1.16 8.55 -6.98
CA LEU A 319 1.80 8.10 -5.75
C LEU A 319 0.82 7.40 -4.80
N GLY A 320 -0.44 7.83 -4.75
CA GLY A 320 -1.42 7.22 -3.85
C GLY A 320 -2.88 7.56 -4.09
N PHE A 321 -3.19 8.76 -4.56
CA PHE A 321 -4.58 9.24 -4.64
C PHE A 321 -5.44 8.37 -5.58
N PHE A 322 -4.93 8.04 -6.76
CA PHE A 322 -5.65 7.19 -7.70
C PHE A 322 -5.88 5.78 -7.18
N ASN A 323 -4.91 5.20 -6.46
CA ASN A 323 -5.09 3.90 -5.83
C ASN A 323 -6.20 3.94 -4.76
N ALA A 324 -6.31 5.05 -4.02
CA ALA A 324 -7.36 5.26 -3.04
C ALA A 324 -8.75 5.37 -3.69
N ILE A 325 -8.90 6.19 -4.73
CA ILE A 325 -10.17 6.30 -5.48
C ILE A 325 -10.55 4.97 -6.13
N GLN A 326 -9.61 4.28 -6.77
CA GLN A 326 -9.89 2.95 -7.34
C GLN A 326 -10.38 1.98 -6.27
N SER A 327 -9.80 2.00 -5.07
CA SER A 327 -10.25 1.16 -3.96
C SER A 327 -11.73 1.41 -3.60
N LEU A 328 -12.16 2.67 -3.53
CA LEU A 328 -13.55 3.06 -3.27
C LEU A 328 -14.47 2.73 -4.45
N GLN A 329 -14.06 3.06 -5.68
CA GLN A 329 -14.82 2.77 -6.89
C GLN A 329 -15.11 1.27 -7.03
N TYR A 330 -14.14 0.40 -6.72
CA TYR A 330 -14.35 -1.04 -6.82
C TYR A 330 -15.27 -1.65 -5.75
N GLN A 331 -15.64 -0.89 -4.72
CA GLN A 331 -16.68 -1.28 -3.76
C GLN A 331 -18.09 -1.05 -4.34
N LYS A 332 -18.20 -0.25 -5.40
CA LYS A 332 -19.46 0.05 -6.09
C LYS A 332 -19.71 -0.97 -7.21
N CYS A 333 -20.96 -1.40 -7.36
CA CYS A 333 -21.36 -2.32 -8.41
C CYS A 333 -21.69 -1.53 -9.68
N THR A 334 -20.84 -1.62 -10.70
CA THR A 334 -21.00 -0.88 -11.96
C THR A 334 -21.21 -1.84 -13.14
N ARG A 335 -22.22 -1.59 -13.96
CA ARG A 335 -22.64 -2.40 -15.12
C ARG A 335 -22.62 -1.63 -16.44
N SER A 336 -22.50 -0.31 -16.40
CA SER A 336 -22.45 0.57 -17.57
C SER A 336 -21.33 1.60 -17.46
N ILE A 337 -21.05 2.30 -18.56
CA ILE A 337 -20.09 3.42 -18.57
C ILE A 337 -20.58 4.56 -17.67
N GLY A 338 -21.88 4.90 -17.72
CA GLY A 338 -22.48 5.92 -16.85
C GLY A 338 -22.31 5.58 -15.37
N GLU A 339 -22.64 4.33 -14.97
CA GLU A 339 -22.43 3.87 -13.58
C GLU A 339 -20.95 3.88 -13.18
N LEU A 340 -20.03 3.62 -14.12
CA LEU A 340 -18.59 3.72 -13.85
C LEU A 340 -18.18 5.17 -13.58
N ILE A 341 -18.68 6.13 -14.38
CA ILE A 341 -18.43 7.56 -14.19
C ILE A 341 -18.94 8.01 -12.84
N GLU A 342 -20.21 7.73 -12.55
CA GLU A 342 -20.82 8.06 -11.27
C GLU A 342 -20.06 7.42 -10.09
N ALA A 343 -19.60 6.17 -10.22
CA ALA A 343 -18.83 5.51 -9.18
C ALA A 343 -17.47 6.19 -8.93
N VAL A 344 -16.80 6.68 -9.98
CA VAL A 344 -15.52 7.41 -9.87
C VAL A 344 -15.74 8.79 -9.27
N GLU A 345 -16.75 9.54 -9.73
CA GLU A 345 -17.10 10.86 -9.21
C GLU A 345 -17.47 10.77 -7.72
N ASN A 346 -18.33 9.82 -7.35
CA ASN A 346 -18.68 9.59 -5.95
C ASN A 346 -17.45 9.16 -5.12
N ALA A 347 -16.58 8.31 -5.67
CA ALA A 347 -15.35 7.90 -4.96
C ALA A 347 -14.36 9.06 -4.76
N PHE A 348 -14.33 10.01 -5.70
CA PHE A 348 -13.55 11.24 -5.56
C PHE A 348 -14.09 12.10 -4.42
N VAL A 349 -15.42 12.34 -4.37
CA VAL A 349 -16.06 13.12 -3.31
C VAL A 349 -15.91 12.45 -1.93
N GLU A 350 -16.15 11.14 -1.85
CA GLU A 350 -16.09 10.35 -0.61
C GLU A 350 -14.67 10.26 -0.02
N LEU A 351 -13.62 10.52 -0.81
CA LEU A 351 -12.26 10.35 -0.34
C LEU A 351 -11.94 11.32 0.81
N PRO A 352 -11.54 10.80 1.99
CA PRO A 352 -11.28 11.65 3.16
C PRO A 352 -10.10 12.60 2.94
N VAL A 353 -10.24 13.83 3.42
CA VAL A 353 -9.20 14.88 3.38
C VAL A 353 -7.87 14.40 3.95
N ASP A 354 -7.91 13.65 5.05
CA ASP A 354 -6.73 13.10 5.68
C ASP A 354 -5.93 12.19 4.74
N THR A 355 -6.61 11.45 3.86
CA THR A 355 -5.94 10.59 2.87
C THR A 355 -5.16 11.42 1.86
N VAL A 356 -5.75 12.55 1.43
CA VAL A 356 -5.08 13.51 0.52
C VAL A 356 -3.87 14.13 1.22
N SER A 357 -4.05 14.64 2.45
CA SER A 357 -2.96 15.22 3.26
C SER A 357 -1.81 14.23 3.50
N LYS A 358 -2.12 12.98 3.84
CA LYS A 358 -1.12 11.90 4.01
C LYS A 358 -0.36 11.62 2.72
N THR A 359 -0.98 11.78 1.56
CA THR A 359 -0.33 11.58 0.25
C THR A 359 0.68 12.68 -0.02
N PHE A 360 0.36 13.95 0.26
CA PHE A 360 1.33 15.07 0.17
C PHE A 360 2.53 14.91 1.11
N ILE A 361 2.31 14.45 2.34
CA ILE A 361 3.42 14.17 3.28
C ILE A 361 4.29 13.02 2.73
N THR A 362 3.68 12.02 2.08
CA THR A 362 4.42 10.94 1.41
C THR A 362 5.25 11.48 0.26
N LEU A 363 4.69 12.38 -0.56
CA LEU A 363 5.40 13.03 -1.66
C LEU A 363 6.67 13.72 -1.18
N GLN A 364 6.56 14.55 -0.14
CA GLN A 364 7.73 15.23 0.43
C GLN A 364 8.77 14.23 0.94
N LYS A 365 8.36 13.14 1.59
CA LYS A 365 9.29 12.10 2.05
C LYS A 365 9.92 11.32 0.90
N VAL A 366 9.18 11.09 -0.19
CA VAL A 366 9.70 10.48 -1.42
C VAL A 366 10.72 11.39 -2.09
N MET A 367 10.45 12.69 -2.18
CA MET A 367 11.43 13.67 -2.67
C MET A 367 12.68 13.70 -1.78
N GLN A 368 12.53 13.65 -0.45
CA GLN A 368 13.66 13.53 0.47
C GLN A 368 14.51 12.28 0.18
N LEU A 369 13.88 11.10 0.06
CA LEU A 369 14.59 9.86 -0.26
C LEU A 369 15.26 9.93 -1.64
N SER A 370 14.63 10.60 -2.60
CA SER A 370 15.25 10.80 -3.91
C SER A 370 16.47 11.71 -3.81
N ILE A 371 16.47 12.73 -2.94
CA ILE A 371 17.66 13.56 -2.67
C ILE A 371 18.76 12.72 -2.00
N GLU A 372 18.41 11.93 -0.97
CA GLU A 372 19.33 11.01 -0.27
C GLU A 372 19.99 10.01 -1.22
N GLU A 373 19.27 9.59 -2.26
CA GLU A 373 19.72 8.62 -3.28
C GLU A 373 20.09 9.30 -4.60
N HIS A 374 20.49 10.58 -4.59
CA HIS A 374 21.02 11.33 -5.74
C HIS A 374 20.12 11.28 -6.99
N GLY A 375 18.82 11.50 -6.81
CA GLY A 375 17.81 11.48 -7.86
C GLY A 375 17.31 10.10 -8.26
N SER A 376 17.88 9.02 -7.70
CA SER A 376 17.44 7.64 -7.94
C SER A 376 16.00 7.41 -7.45
N ASN A 377 15.39 6.34 -7.95
CA ASN A 377 14.10 5.82 -7.46
C ASN A 377 14.25 4.48 -6.73
N ASN A 378 15.48 4.06 -6.38
CA ASN A 378 15.78 2.75 -5.79
C ASN A 378 15.55 2.65 -4.26
N PHE A 379 14.57 3.38 -3.73
CA PHE A 379 14.18 3.31 -2.33
C PHE A 379 12.85 2.58 -2.15
N LYS A 380 12.56 2.14 -0.92
CA LYS A 380 11.22 1.67 -0.56
C LYS A 380 10.35 2.85 -0.20
N LEU A 381 9.07 2.79 -0.55
CA LEU A 381 8.12 3.81 -0.10
C LEU A 381 8.10 3.86 1.43
N PRO A 382 8.26 5.05 2.03
CA PRO A 382 8.44 5.22 3.46
C PRO A 382 7.13 5.03 4.21
N HIS A 383 7.15 4.24 5.29
CA HIS A 383 6.01 4.12 6.22
C HIS A 383 6.26 5.01 7.44
N MET A 384 5.55 6.13 7.53
CA MET A 384 5.79 7.17 8.54
C MET A 384 4.87 7.10 9.77
N ASN A 385 3.97 6.11 9.88
CA ASN A 385 2.96 6.03 10.95
C ASN A 385 2.22 7.37 11.17
N LYS A 386 1.89 8.06 10.08
CA LYS A 386 1.49 9.48 10.07
C LYS A 386 0.38 9.80 11.05
N GLU A 387 -0.62 8.93 11.16
CA GLU A 387 -1.76 9.09 12.07
C GLU A 387 -1.36 9.13 13.55
N ALA A 388 -0.32 8.38 13.93
CA ALA A 388 0.13 8.33 15.32
C ALA A 388 1.12 9.44 15.66
N THR A 389 1.83 10.00 14.67
CA THR A 389 2.98 10.88 14.89
C THR A 389 2.75 12.34 14.51
N ILE A 390 1.69 12.66 13.77
CA ILE A 390 1.45 14.00 13.22
C ILE A 390 0.11 14.51 13.74
N ALA A 391 0.15 15.58 14.54
CA ALA A 391 -1.04 16.19 15.13
C ALA A 391 -1.92 16.90 14.08
N ASP A 392 -1.32 17.62 13.13
CA ASP A 392 -2.03 18.29 12.03
C ASP A 392 -1.40 17.93 10.68
N LEU A 393 -2.09 17.05 9.94
CA LEU A 393 -1.65 16.58 8.63
C LEU A 393 -1.67 17.68 7.56
N THR A 394 -2.52 18.70 7.70
CA THR A 394 -2.71 19.73 6.67
C THR A 394 -1.59 20.76 6.67
N SER A 395 -0.95 21.00 7.82
CA SER A 395 0.16 21.95 7.98
C SER A 395 1.55 21.30 8.06
N PHE A 396 1.65 19.99 8.31
CA PHE A 396 2.92 19.30 8.51
C PHE A 396 3.81 19.28 7.25
N ASN A 397 5.07 19.70 7.37
CA ASN A 397 6.06 19.57 6.31
C ASN A 397 7.24 18.71 6.76
N VAL A 398 7.77 17.89 5.85
CA VAL A 398 8.94 17.04 6.10
C VAL A 398 10.19 17.91 6.25
N ARG A 399 10.99 17.62 7.28
CA ARG A 399 12.31 18.23 7.50
C ARG A 399 13.39 17.38 6.85
N CYS A 400 14.36 18.04 6.24
CA CYS A 400 15.56 17.44 5.66
C CYS A 400 16.79 17.94 6.43
N ASP A 401 17.62 17.01 6.89
CA ASP A 401 18.81 17.34 7.67
C ASP A 401 19.94 17.86 6.76
N SER A 402 20.77 18.78 7.28
CA SER A 402 21.84 19.41 6.49
C SER A 402 22.86 18.41 5.94
N SER A 403 23.12 17.31 6.66
CA SER A 403 24.07 16.25 6.27
C SER A 403 23.65 15.53 4.98
N THR A 404 22.34 15.40 4.75
CA THR A 404 21.78 14.82 3.54
C THR A 404 22.11 15.63 2.29
N LEU A 405 22.19 16.95 2.42
CA LEU A 405 22.42 17.85 1.28
C LEU A 405 23.90 18.00 0.94
N VAL A 406 24.78 18.06 1.94
CA VAL A 406 26.24 18.15 1.75
C VAL A 406 26.77 16.92 1.01
N ASN A 407 26.38 15.71 1.42
CA ASN A 407 26.75 14.46 0.73
C ASN A 407 26.25 14.42 -0.72
N SER A 408 25.11 15.06 -1.01
CA SER A 408 24.54 15.12 -2.36
C SER A 408 25.25 16.12 -3.29
N GLN A 409 25.93 17.12 -2.74
CA GLN A 409 26.68 18.13 -3.50
C GLN A 409 28.09 17.63 -3.86
N GLU A 410 28.80 17.00 -2.93
CA GLU A 410 30.19 16.54 -3.13
C GLU A 410 30.33 15.41 -4.18
N GLN A 411 29.28 14.60 -4.42
CA GLN A 411 29.31 13.57 -5.46
C GLN A 411 28.90 14.04 -6.86
N VAL A 412 28.17 15.14 -6.99
CA VAL A 412 27.82 15.68 -8.32
C VAL A 412 29.05 16.35 -8.95
N GLU A 413 29.89 16.98 -8.13
CA GLU A 413 31.16 17.57 -8.58
C GLU A 413 32.21 16.52 -8.98
N SER A 414 32.16 15.30 -8.45
CA SER A 414 33.10 14.23 -8.82
C SER A 414 32.73 13.44 -10.08
N VAL A 415 31.51 13.60 -10.60
CA VAL A 415 31.04 12.96 -11.85
C VAL A 415 31.21 13.89 -13.06
N LEU A 416 31.49 15.17 -12.83
CA LEU A 416 31.70 16.20 -13.86
C LEU A 416 33.19 16.51 -14.13
N VAL A 417 34.12 15.71 -13.61
CA VAL A 417 35.58 15.81 -13.87
C VAL A 417 36.07 14.65 -14.74
#